data_AF-A0A950HAU5-F1
#
_entry.id   AF-A0A950HAU5-F1
#
_cell.length_a   1.000
_cell.length_b   1.000
_cell.length_c   1.000
_cell.angle_alpha   90.00
_cell.angle_beta   90.00
_cell.angle_gamma   90.00
#
_symmetry.space_group_name_H-M   'P 1'
#
loop_
_entity.id
_entity.type
_entity.pdbx_description
1 polymer ?
#
loop_
_entity_poly.entity_id
_entity_poly.type
_entity_poly.pdbx_seq_one_letter_code
_entity_poly.pdbx_strand_id
1 'polypeptide(L)'
;MWGKSYPRDSVPVGNLAVDYMALGQYDKAIAEAEAFMRIEPNIVGYGNLASWYTSVGRIPDAHHLLAEAQQKGMDGLVIRSDLYNLAFLAGDEAEMERQVAWAAGRPGDEDQMLSAHASTMAYRGQMQRAGDLFRRAVDSAVRAD
;
A
#
# COMPACT_ATOMS: atom_id res chain seq x y z
N MET A 1 -20.20 0.86 24.18
CA MET A 1 -19.68 1.57 25.37
C MET A 1 -18.25 1.14 25.73
N TRP A 2 -17.40 0.81 24.76
CA TRP A 2 -16.04 0.32 25.01
C TRP A 2 -14.96 1.37 24.65
N GLY A 3 -15.06 2.00 23.47
CA GLY A 3 -14.16 3.10 23.08
C GLY A 3 -14.24 4.37 23.94
N LYS A 4 -15.36 4.60 24.64
CA LYS A 4 -15.47 5.71 25.64
C LYS A 4 -14.76 5.39 26.95
N SER A 5 -14.52 4.12 27.25
CA SER A 5 -13.94 3.65 28.51
C SER A 5 -12.43 3.44 28.41
N TYR A 6 -11.91 3.24 27.19
CA TYR A 6 -10.48 3.01 26.91
C TYR A 6 -10.01 3.82 25.69
N PRO A 7 -9.84 5.15 25.82
CA PRO A 7 -9.49 6.05 24.70
C PRO A 7 -8.06 5.86 24.15
N ARG A 8 -7.29 4.90 24.69
CA ARG A 8 -5.94 4.53 24.22
C ARG A 8 -5.90 3.12 23.62
N ASP A 9 -7.03 2.41 23.61
CA ASP A 9 -7.11 1.09 22.99
C ASP A 9 -7.42 1.27 21.50
N SER A 10 -6.49 0.81 20.67
CA SER A 10 -6.52 0.97 19.21
C SER A 10 -7.38 -0.11 18.53
N VAL A 11 -7.63 -1.24 19.20
CA VAL A 11 -8.37 -2.39 18.66
C VAL A 11 -9.83 -2.07 18.30
N PRO A 12 -10.62 -1.37 19.14
CA PRO A 12 -12.02 -1.08 18.83
C PRO A 12 -12.18 -0.10 17.65
N VAL A 13 -11.24 0.82 17.50
CA VAL A 13 -11.25 1.86 16.45
C VAL A 13 -10.85 1.24 15.10
N GLY A 14 -9.84 0.37 15.08
CA GLY A 14 -9.44 -0.36 13.87
C GLY A 14 -10.55 -1.28 13.33
N ASN A 15 -11.24 -2.01 14.21
CA ASN A 15 -12.35 -2.90 13.81
C ASN A 15 -13.55 -2.12 13.25
N LEU A 16 -13.92 -0.99 13.88
CA LEU A 16 -14.99 -0.13 13.37
C LEU A 16 -14.68 0.44 11.98
N ALA A 17 -13.42 0.75 11.73
CA ALA A 17 -13.01 1.28 10.44
C ALA A 17 -13.17 0.24 9.32
N VAL A 18 -12.82 -1.03 9.57
CA VAL A 18 -13.07 -2.15 8.64
C VAL A 18 -14.57 -2.38 8.43
N ASP A 19 -15.37 -2.37 9.50
CA ASP A 19 -16.82 -2.56 9.42
C ASP A 19 -17.49 -1.45 8.61
N TYR A 20 -17.08 -0.19 8.82
CA TYR A 20 -17.61 0.95 8.06
C TYR A 20 -17.20 0.88 6.58
N MET A 21 -15.99 0.42 6.25
CA MET A 21 -15.58 0.18 4.85
C MET A 21 -16.47 -0.88 4.20
N ALA A 22 -16.74 -1.99 4.89
CA ALA A 22 -17.59 -3.07 4.39
C ALA A 22 -19.05 -2.62 4.18
N LEU A 23 -19.53 -1.68 5.01
CA LEU A 23 -20.85 -1.08 4.91
C LEU A 23 -20.95 0.10 3.93
N GLY A 24 -19.87 0.44 3.21
CA GLY A 24 -19.81 1.58 2.30
C GLY A 24 -19.86 2.95 2.99
N GLN A 25 -19.67 3.01 4.31
CA GLN A 25 -19.66 4.23 5.11
C GLN A 25 -18.24 4.82 5.16
N TYR A 26 -17.71 5.14 3.99
CA TYR A 26 -16.31 5.46 3.79
C TYR A 26 -15.81 6.64 4.64
N ASP A 27 -16.60 7.70 4.78
CA ASP A 27 -16.21 8.87 5.60
C ASP A 27 -16.02 8.52 7.07
N LYS A 28 -16.87 7.62 7.61
CA LYS A 28 -16.75 7.16 8.99
C LYS A 28 -15.56 6.23 9.16
N ALA A 29 -15.35 5.33 8.20
CA ALA A 29 -14.19 4.45 8.22
C ALA A 29 -12.87 5.22 8.25
N ILE A 30 -12.75 6.23 7.38
CA ILE A 30 -11.57 7.09 7.32
C ILE A 30 -11.38 7.85 8.64
N ALA A 31 -12.44 8.45 9.19
CA ALA A 31 -12.35 9.18 10.45
C ALA A 31 -11.87 8.30 11.63
N GLU A 32 -12.35 7.06 11.69
CA GLU A 32 -11.90 6.09 12.71
C GLU A 32 -10.44 5.66 12.44
N ALA A 33 -10.03 5.38 11.21
CA ALA A 33 -8.62 5.07 10.93
C ALA A 33 -7.67 6.24 11.21
N GLU A 34 -8.07 7.49 10.93
CA GLU A 34 -7.29 8.66 11.33
C GLU A 34 -7.18 8.76 12.87
N ALA A 35 -8.25 8.43 13.60
CA ALA A 35 -8.21 8.38 15.06
C ALA A 35 -7.27 7.27 15.56
N PHE A 36 -7.31 6.09 14.95
CA PHE A 36 -6.37 4.99 15.20
C PHE A 36 -4.92 5.45 14.99
N MET A 37 -4.63 6.07 13.84
CA MET A 37 -3.29 6.52 13.47
C MET A 37 -2.75 7.65 14.37
N ARG A 38 -3.62 8.43 15.02
CA ARG A 38 -3.21 9.41 16.04
C ARG A 38 -2.79 8.76 17.36
N ILE A 39 -3.30 7.57 17.66
CA ILE A 39 -3.01 6.84 18.91
C ILE A 39 -1.80 5.93 18.71
N GLU A 40 -1.82 5.14 17.63
CA GLU A 40 -0.82 4.10 17.36
C GLU A 40 -0.42 4.11 15.88
N PRO A 41 0.44 5.04 15.46
CA PRO A 41 0.93 5.06 14.09
C PRO A 41 1.85 3.86 13.85
N ASN A 42 1.52 3.05 12.85
CA ASN A 42 2.34 1.94 12.41
C ASN A 42 2.25 1.76 10.88
N ILE A 43 3.20 1.02 10.32
CA ILE A 43 3.33 0.86 8.86
C ILE A 43 2.09 0.23 8.21
N VAL A 44 1.42 -0.69 8.92
CA VAL A 44 0.21 -1.35 8.43
C VAL A 44 -0.96 -0.36 8.39
N GLY A 45 -1.10 0.47 9.41
CA GLY A 45 -2.13 1.51 9.47
C GLY A 45 -1.95 2.58 8.39
N TYR A 46 -0.71 2.98 8.10
CA TYR A 46 -0.41 3.85 6.97
C TYR A 46 -0.86 3.26 5.63
N GLY A 47 -0.52 1.99 5.35
CA GLY A 47 -0.95 1.31 4.13
C GLY A 47 -2.47 1.15 4.02
N ASN A 48 -3.13 0.71 5.10
CA ASN A 48 -4.59 0.54 5.12
C ASN A 48 -5.33 1.86 4.86
N LEU A 49 -4.94 2.95 5.54
CA LEU A 49 -5.59 4.23 5.36
C LEU A 49 -5.30 4.83 3.95
N ALA A 50 -4.09 4.62 3.41
CA ALA A 50 -3.78 5.02 2.04
C ALA A 50 -4.61 4.26 1.01
N SER A 51 -4.79 2.95 1.18
CA SER A 51 -5.64 2.11 0.34
C SER A 51 -7.11 2.56 0.39
N TRP A 52 -7.60 2.97 1.57
CA TRP A 52 -8.97 3.49 1.70
C TRP A 52 -9.13 4.85 1.06
N TYR A 53 -8.16 5.77 1.24
CA TYR A 53 -8.14 7.04 0.52
C TYR A 53 -8.16 6.83 -1.00
N THR A 54 -7.38 5.88 -1.49
CA THR A 54 -7.35 5.52 -2.91
C THR A 54 -8.71 5.03 -3.39
N SER A 55 -9.34 4.13 -2.62
CA SER A 55 -10.63 3.51 -2.95
C SER A 55 -11.78 4.52 -3.05
N VAL A 56 -11.69 5.66 -2.36
CA VAL A 56 -12.70 6.73 -2.37
C VAL A 56 -12.32 7.91 -3.27
N GLY A 57 -11.25 7.78 -4.06
CA GLY A 57 -10.78 8.82 -4.98
C GLY A 57 -10.04 9.98 -4.31
N ARG A 58 -9.70 9.89 -3.02
CA ARG A 58 -8.87 10.87 -2.29
C ARG A 58 -7.38 10.62 -2.54
N ILE A 59 -6.99 10.55 -3.82
CA ILE A 59 -5.62 10.23 -4.26
C ILE A 59 -4.55 11.17 -3.66
N PRO A 60 -4.74 12.51 -3.59
CA PRO A 60 -3.73 13.38 -2.98
C PRO A 60 -3.48 13.09 -1.51
N ASP A 61 -4.52 12.70 -0.76
CA ASP A 61 -4.39 12.38 0.67
C ASP A 61 -3.64 11.06 0.87
N ALA A 62 -3.88 10.06 0.01
CA ALA A 62 -3.10 8.82 0.00
C ALA A 62 -1.61 9.10 -0.25
N HIS A 63 -1.28 9.93 -1.25
CA HIS A 63 0.11 10.32 -1.53
C HIS A 63 0.77 11.03 -0.35
N HIS A 64 0.10 12.03 0.24
CA HIS A 64 0.63 12.76 1.39
C HIS A 64 0.89 11.82 2.57
N LEU A 65 -0.07 10.94 2.86
CA LEU A 65 0.01 9.98 3.96
C LEU A 65 1.18 9.00 3.79
N LEU A 66 1.38 8.45 2.58
CA LEU A 66 2.50 7.54 2.29
C LEU A 66 3.85 8.27 2.34
N ALA A 67 3.92 9.50 1.84
CA ALA A 67 5.13 10.32 1.96
C ALA A 67 5.48 10.63 3.43
N GLU A 68 4.47 10.90 4.26
CA GLU A 68 4.65 11.06 5.71
C GLU A 68 5.18 9.78 6.36
N ALA A 69 4.65 8.61 5.98
CA ALA A 69 5.13 7.31 6.46
C ALA A 69 6.63 7.13 6.18
N GLN A 70 7.06 7.41 4.94
CA GLN A 70 8.46 7.33 4.54
C GLN A 70 9.35 8.30 5.33
N GLN A 71 8.89 9.55 5.52
CA GLN A 71 9.63 10.54 6.33
C GLN A 71 9.79 10.13 7.79
N LYS A 72 8.84 9.36 8.33
CA LYS A 72 8.89 8.80 9.68
C LYS A 72 9.70 7.49 9.78
N GLY A 73 10.37 7.08 8.70
CA GLY A 73 11.16 5.84 8.64
C GLY A 73 10.31 4.58 8.53
N MET A 74 9.00 4.71 8.31
CA MET A 74 8.10 3.59 8.02
C MET A 74 8.11 3.34 6.51
N ASP A 75 9.22 2.82 6.01
CA ASP A 75 9.40 2.45 4.61
C ASP A 75 9.52 0.94 4.48
N GLY A 76 8.72 0.34 3.60
CA GLY A 76 8.63 -1.10 3.44
C GLY A 76 7.72 -1.46 2.28
N LEU A 77 7.63 -2.76 1.96
CA LEU A 77 6.94 -3.23 0.77
C LEU A 77 5.48 -2.76 0.66
N VAL A 78 4.75 -2.69 1.79
CA VAL A 78 3.38 -2.17 1.85
C VAL A 78 3.31 -0.74 1.30
N ILE A 79 4.11 0.17 1.86
CA ILE A 79 4.14 1.59 1.47
C ILE A 79 4.60 1.75 0.02
N ARG A 80 5.59 0.96 -0.39
CA ARG A 80 6.15 0.98 -1.75
C ARG A 80 5.18 0.47 -2.79
N SER A 81 4.40 -0.55 -2.45
CA SER A 81 3.36 -1.10 -3.32
C SER A 81 2.20 -0.13 -3.48
N ASP A 82 1.81 0.57 -2.41
CA ASP A 82 0.77 1.60 -2.50
C ASP A 82 1.22 2.80 -3.35
N LEU A 83 2.47 3.26 -3.20
CA LEU A 83 3.04 4.29 -4.07
C LEU A 83 3.10 3.85 -5.53
N TYR A 84 3.46 2.58 -5.80
CA TYR A 84 3.42 2.00 -7.13
C TYR A 84 1.99 2.02 -7.72
N ASN A 85 1.00 1.61 -6.93
CA ASN A 85 -0.40 1.59 -7.36
C ASN A 85 -0.92 3.00 -7.68
N LEU A 86 -0.60 3.99 -6.85
CA LEU A 86 -0.94 5.39 -7.11
C LEU A 86 -0.27 5.90 -8.40
N ALA A 87 0.99 5.55 -8.62
CA ALA A 87 1.71 5.89 -9.84
C ALA A 87 1.08 5.25 -11.08
N PHE A 88 0.66 3.99 -10.99
CA PHE A 88 -0.08 3.30 -12.04
C PHE A 88 -1.38 4.05 -12.38
N LEU A 89 -2.16 4.46 -11.37
CA LEU A 89 -3.39 5.23 -11.56
C LEU A 89 -3.14 6.61 -12.18
N ALA A 90 -2.02 7.24 -11.85
CA ALA A 90 -1.60 8.53 -12.42
C ALA A 90 -0.97 8.41 -13.82
N GLY A 91 -0.65 7.19 -14.27
CA GLY A 91 0.13 6.97 -15.49
C GLY A 91 1.61 7.35 -15.37
N ASP A 92 2.12 7.49 -14.14
CA ASP A 92 3.51 7.86 -13.87
C ASP A 92 4.43 6.63 -13.94
N GLU A 93 4.99 6.40 -15.13
CA GLU A 93 5.92 5.29 -15.37
C GLU A 93 7.24 5.43 -14.61
N ALA A 94 7.74 6.64 -14.45
CA ALA A 94 9.00 6.87 -13.77
C ALA A 94 8.89 6.51 -12.28
N GLU A 95 7.77 6.85 -11.67
CA GLU A 95 7.51 6.53 -10.27
C GLU A 95 7.29 5.03 -10.05
N MET A 96 6.59 4.36 -10.97
CA MET A 96 6.46 2.90 -10.95
C MET A 96 7.83 2.22 -10.98
N GLU A 97 8.70 2.60 -11.92
CA GLU A 97 10.06 2.08 -12.03
C GLU A 97 10.90 2.36 -10.79
N ARG A 98 10.70 3.53 -10.15
CA ARG A 98 11.38 3.86 -8.89
C ARG A 98 11.03 2.89 -7.76
N GLN A 99 9.77 2.45 -7.66
CA GLN A 99 9.38 1.48 -6.62
C GLN A 99 9.90 0.07 -6.95
N VAL A 100 9.91 -0.31 -8.23
CA VAL A 100 10.54 -1.57 -8.68
C VAL A 100 12.03 -1.60 -8.35
N ALA A 101 12.73 -0.51 -8.64
CA ALA A 101 14.16 -0.39 -8.35
C ALA A 101 14.46 -0.43 -6.84
N TRP A 102 13.59 0.12 -5.99
CA TRP A 102 13.75 0.04 -4.53
C TRP A 102 13.78 -1.41 -4.03
N ALA A 103 12.98 -2.29 -4.63
CA ALA A 103 12.86 -3.69 -4.23
C ALA A 103 14.03 -4.57 -4.71
N ALA A 104 14.82 -4.11 -5.69
CA ALA A 104 15.87 -4.91 -6.31
C ALA A 104 16.91 -5.41 -5.27
N GLY A 105 17.20 -6.72 -5.30
CA GLY A 105 18.15 -7.38 -4.40
C GLY A 105 17.63 -7.61 -2.98
N ARG A 106 16.36 -7.31 -2.69
CA ARG A 106 15.74 -7.53 -1.38
C ARG A 106 14.91 -8.80 -1.39
N PRO A 107 15.32 -9.86 -0.67
CA PRO A 107 14.56 -11.11 -0.59
C PRO A 107 13.13 -10.88 -0.10
N GLY A 108 12.13 -11.43 -0.80
CA GLY A 108 10.71 -11.30 -0.47
C GLY A 108 10.04 -10.01 -0.96
N ASP A 109 10.80 -8.95 -1.25
CA ASP A 109 10.28 -7.70 -1.81
C ASP A 109 10.44 -7.65 -3.33
N GLU A 110 11.60 -8.09 -3.85
CA GLU A 110 11.93 -8.03 -5.28
C GLU A 110 10.95 -8.84 -6.13
N ASP A 111 10.64 -10.07 -5.73
CA ASP A 111 9.74 -10.96 -6.46
C ASP A 111 8.31 -10.41 -6.52
N GLN A 112 7.81 -9.85 -5.42
CA GLN A 112 6.48 -9.25 -5.35
C GLN A 112 6.39 -8.02 -6.25
N MET A 113 7.38 -7.12 -6.18
CA MET A 113 7.38 -5.90 -6.98
C MET A 113 7.58 -6.18 -8.48
N LEU A 114 8.44 -7.14 -8.84
CA LEU A 114 8.59 -7.59 -10.23
C LEU A 114 7.30 -8.23 -10.77
N SER A 115 6.59 -9.01 -9.94
CA SER A 115 5.31 -9.63 -10.33
C SER A 115 4.20 -8.59 -10.56
N ALA A 116 4.12 -7.57 -9.69
CA ALA A 116 3.22 -6.45 -9.86
C ALA A 116 3.52 -5.69 -11.17
N HIS A 117 4.79 -5.40 -11.42
CA HIS A 117 5.21 -4.70 -12.62
C HIS A 117 4.99 -5.51 -13.91
N ALA A 118 5.23 -6.81 -13.87
CA ALA A 118 4.90 -7.72 -14.97
C ALA A 118 3.40 -7.68 -15.31
N SER A 119 2.54 -7.68 -14.29
CA SER A 119 1.08 -7.58 -14.45
C SER A 119 0.67 -6.25 -15.11
N THR A 120 1.32 -5.14 -14.74
CA THR A 120 1.13 -3.84 -15.41
C THR A 120 1.55 -3.89 -16.88
N MET A 121 2.68 -4.52 -17.21
CA MET A 121 3.12 -4.69 -18.60
C MET A 121 2.11 -5.54 -19.40
N ALA A 122 1.61 -6.63 -18.82
CA ALA A 122 0.60 -7.47 -19.43
C ALA A 122 -0.71 -6.71 -19.68
N TYR A 123 -1.19 -5.95 -18.69
CA TYR A 123 -2.36 -5.08 -18.82
C TYR A 123 -2.22 -4.10 -19.99
N ARG A 124 -1.01 -3.58 -20.22
CA ARG A 124 -0.68 -2.67 -21.33
C ARG A 124 -0.40 -3.39 -22.67
N GLY A 125 -0.61 -4.70 -22.76
CA GLY A 125 -0.38 -5.50 -23.97
C GLY A 125 1.09 -5.86 -24.24
N GLN A 126 2.01 -5.53 -23.34
CA GLN A 126 3.45 -5.77 -23.50
C GLN A 126 3.84 -7.18 -23.02
N MET A 127 3.27 -8.21 -23.65
CA MET A 127 3.36 -9.60 -23.19
C MET A 127 4.79 -10.15 -23.10
N GLN A 128 5.68 -9.76 -24.02
CA GLN A 128 7.08 -10.19 -23.99
C GLN A 128 7.78 -9.65 -22.72
N ARG A 129 7.62 -8.36 -22.44
CA ARG A 129 8.20 -7.72 -21.24
C ARG A 129 7.61 -8.30 -19.95
N ALA A 130 6.30 -8.51 -19.92
CA ALA A 130 5.64 -9.17 -18.80
C ALA A 130 6.24 -10.56 -18.53
N GLY A 131 6.43 -11.37 -19.57
CA GLY A 131 7.02 -12.70 -19.44
C GLY A 131 8.46 -12.68 -18.89
N ASP A 132 9.29 -11.74 -19.35
CA ASP A 132 10.65 -11.59 -18.84
C ASP A 132 10.69 -11.15 -17.37
N LEU A 133 9.79 -10.25 -16.97
CA LEU A 133 9.66 -9.80 -15.58
C LEU A 133 9.15 -10.92 -14.66
N PHE A 134 8.15 -11.70 -15.08
CA PHE A 134 7.68 -12.85 -14.30
C PHE A 134 8.78 -13.89 -14.10
N ARG A 135 9.60 -14.17 -15.12
CA ARG A 135 10.74 -15.09 -14.98
C ARG A 135 11.73 -14.59 -13.92
N ARG A 136 12.07 -13.30 -13.97
CA ARG A 136 12.95 -12.67 -12.97
C ARG A 136 12.35 -12.70 -11.56
N ALA A 137 11.03 -12.54 -11.42
CA ALA A 137 10.35 -12.65 -10.14
C ALA A 137 10.48 -14.06 -9.54
N VAL A 138 10.26 -15.11 -10.35
CA VAL A 138 10.45 -16.50 -9.94
C VAL A 138 11.90 -16.76 -9.54
N ASP A 139 12.85 -16.34 -10.37
CA ASP A 139 14.28 -16.50 -10.06
C ASP A 139 14.66 -15.79 -8.76
N SER A 140 14.02 -14.66 -8.45
CA SER A 140 14.23 -13.93 -7.21
C SER A 140 13.65 -14.65 -6.00
N ALA A 141 12.41 -15.16 -6.10
CA ALA A 141 11.77 -15.91 -5.02
C ALA A 141 12.56 -17.18 -4.67
N VAL A 142 13.05 -17.92 -5.67
CA VAL A 142 13.88 -19.12 -5.45
C VAL A 142 15.20 -18.80 -4.77
N ARG A 143 15.76 -17.60 -4.95
CA ARG A 143 16.98 -17.16 -4.24
C ARG A 143 16.72 -16.71 -2.80
N ALA A 144 15.47 -16.43 -2.45
CA ALA A 144 15.09 -15.92 -1.14
C ALA A 144 14.75 -17.03 -0.14
N ASP A 145 14.47 -18.25 -0.62
CA ASP A 145 14.31 -19.49 0.17
C ASP A 145 15.65 -20.07 0.64
#